data_AF-A0A1I4XGE3-F1
#
_entry.id   AF-A0A1I4XGE3-F1
#
_cell.length_a   1.000
_cell.length_b   1.000
_cell.length_c   1.000
_cell.angle_alpha   90.00
_cell.angle_beta   90.00
_cell.angle_gamma   90.00
#
_symmetry.space_group_name_H-M   'P 1'
#
loop_
_entity.id
_entity.type
_entity.pdbx_description
1 polymer ?
#
loop_
_entity_poly.entity_id
_entity_poly.type
_entity_poly.pdbx_seq_one_letter_code
_entity_poly.pdbx_strand_id
1 'polypeptide(L)'
;MTDQVLDSIQVFGVGYELVAEDPGVFSPWDYGIEPHSICSSNWSGYVAGFEVRDRRLYLSSLSVGWAPPKRITGRDPAENDPLGLDQYQPQTLPELNGVAPKPISGSYMLYTGVGMPLDYTGRLIGSGDYPDSLEGLMEFVFESGVLIEVIERSQDALGNSS
;
A
#
# COMPACT_ATOMS: atom_id res chain seq x y z
N MET A 1 19.85 7.13 -4.88
CA MET A 1 19.12 6.26 -3.96
C MET A 1 17.65 6.41 -4.26
N THR A 2 17.01 5.35 -4.72
CA THR A 2 15.55 5.28 -4.83
C THR A 2 15.07 4.63 -3.55
N ASP A 3 14.58 5.43 -2.60
CA ASP A 3 13.79 4.90 -1.48
C ASP A 3 12.62 4.14 -2.09
N GLN A 4 12.66 2.81 -1.97
CA GLN A 4 11.51 1.99 -2.30
C GLN A 4 10.50 2.27 -1.20
N VAL A 5 9.32 2.77 -1.56
CA VAL A 5 8.27 2.99 -0.57
C VAL A 5 7.61 1.64 -0.32
N LEU A 6 8.12 0.95 0.69
CA LEU A 6 7.62 -0.35 1.14
C LEU A 6 6.35 -0.14 1.98
N ASP A 7 5.51 -1.16 1.99
CA ASP A 7 4.38 -1.21 2.91
C ASP A 7 4.89 -1.24 4.35
N SER A 8 4.05 -0.85 5.30
CA SER A 8 4.44 -0.81 6.71
C SER A 8 3.39 -1.44 7.61
N ILE A 9 3.83 -1.98 8.74
CA ILE A 9 2.94 -2.54 9.77
C ILE A 9 3.29 -1.97 11.14
N GLN A 10 2.28 -1.58 11.91
CA GLN A 10 2.45 -1.22 13.31
C GLN A 10 1.94 -2.35 14.22
N VAL A 11 2.79 -2.88 15.09
CA VAL A 11 2.46 -3.96 16.04
C VAL A 11 2.84 -3.53 17.46
N PHE A 12 1.88 -3.58 18.39
CA PHE A 12 2.06 -3.13 19.79
C PHE A 12 2.64 -1.70 19.92
N GLY A 13 2.30 -0.82 18.98
CA GLY A 13 2.78 0.56 18.95
C GLY A 13 4.13 0.75 18.25
N VAL A 14 4.85 -0.33 17.89
CA VAL A 14 6.12 -0.30 17.17
C VAL A 14 5.89 -0.43 15.67
N GLY A 15 6.50 0.43 14.86
CA GLY A 15 6.41 0.40 13.40
C GLY A 15 7.51 -0.44 12.78
N TYR A 16 7.15 -1.21 11.75
CA TYR A 16 8.06 -2.04 10.97
C TYR A 16 7.82 -1.80 9.48
N GLU A 17 8.88 -1.79 8.69
CA GLU A 17 8.80 -1.79 7.23
C GLU A 17 8.62 -3.23 6.74
N LEU A 18 7.61 -3.49 5.92
CA LEU A 18 7.36 -4.82 5.39
C LEU A 18 8.36 -5.15 4.29
N VAL A 19 9.14 -6.19 4.52
CA VAL A 19 10.15 -6.68 3.58
C VAL A 19 9.70 -7.96 2.86
N ALA A 20 8.73 -8.70 3.42
CA ALA A 20 8.12 -9.84 2.76
C ALA A 20 6.70 -10.11 3.28
N GLU A 21 5.87 -10.69 2.41
CA GLU A 21 4.52 -11.17 2.69
C GLU A 21 4.29 -12.53 2.02
N ASP A 22 3.57 -13.43 2.68
CA ASP A 22 3.15 -14.73 2.11
C ASP A 22 1.84 -15.22 2.75
N PRO A 23 0.70 -15.22 2.01
CA PRO A 23 0.48 -14.61 0.69
C PRO A 23 0.36 -13.07 0.79
N GLY A 24 0.07 -12.41 -0.33
CA GLY A 24 -0.18 -10.96 -0.36
C GLY A 24 -1.33 -10.53 0.56
N VAL A 25 -1.16 -9.44 1.29
CA VAL A 25 -2.10 -9.02 2.37
C VAL A 25 -3.35 -8.34 1.84
N PHE A 26 -3.16 -7.42 0.89
CA PHE A 26 -4.20 -6.53 0.43
C PHE A 26 -3.95 -6.11 -1.02
N SER A 27 -5.03 -6.12 -1.81
CA SER A 27 -5.04 -5.69 -3.20
C SER A 27 -6.08 -4.58 -3.39
N PRO A 28 -5.69 -3.37 -3.83
CA PRO A 28 -6.65 -2.30 -4.12
C PRO A 28 -7.59 -2.65 -5.29
N TRP A 29 -7.16 -3.53 -6.20
CA TRP A 29 -7.99 -3.97 -7.33
C TRP A 29 -9.26 -4.69 -6.88
N ASP A 30 -9.23 -5.38 -5.75
CA ASP A 30 -10.39 -6.07 -5.18
C ASP A 30 -11.51 -5.09 -4.78
N TYR A 31 -11.17 -3.80 -4.68
CA TYR A 31 -12.07 -2.71 -4.30
C TYR A 31 -12.35 -1.75 -5.47
N GLY A 32 -11.97 -2.11 -6.70
CA GLY A 32 -12.15 -1.27 -7.88
C GLY A 32 -11.26 -0.02 -7.88
N ILE A 33 -10.16 -0.05 -7.12
CA ILE A 33 -9.12 0.96 -7.13
C ILE A 33 -8.00 0.44 -8.03
N GLU A 34 -7.76 1.11 -9.15
CA GLU A 34 -6.69 0.77 -10.10
C GLU A 34 -5.58 1.81 -9.99
N PRO A 35 -4.51 1.55 -9.21
CA PRO A 35 -3.45 2.52 -9.00
C PRO A 35 -2.62 2.72 -10.28
N HIS A 36 -2.28 3.96 -10.57
CA HIS A 36 -1.33 4.27 -11.65
C HIS A 36 0.10 4.18 -11.10
N SER A 37 1.03 3.64 -11.88
CA SER A 37 2.46 3.76 -11.56
C SER A 37 2.91 5.19 -11.90
N ILE A 38 3.16 5.99 -10.86
CA ILE A 38 3.46 7.43 -10.98
C ILE A 38 4.96 7.72 -10.90
N CYS A 39 5.74 6.78 -10.37
CA CYS A 39 7.19 6.86 -10.34
C CYS A 39 7.83 5.48 -10.53
N SER A 40 9.08 5.44 -11.00
CA SER A 40 9.84 4.20 -11.19
C SER A 40 10.19 3.48 -9.88
N SER A 41 9.90 4.09 -8.72
CA SER A 41 10.15 3.57 -7.38
C SER A 41 8.90 2.97 -6.72
N ASN A 42 7.74 3.03 -7.39
CA ASN A 42 6.49 2.40 -6.92
C ASN A 42 5.82 1.68 -8.11
N TRP A 43 6.21 0.42 -8.32
CA TRP A 43 5.75 -0.40 -9.45
C TRP A 43 4.31 -0.90 -9.27
N SER A 44 3.87 -1.12 -8.03
CA SER A 44 2.50 -1.47 -7.70
C SER A 44 1.55 -0.27 -7.84
N GLY A 45 2.08 0.95 -7.82
CA GLY A 45 1.31 2.19 -7.90
C GLY A 45 0.60 2.54 -6.58
N TYR A 46 0.77 1.77 -5.51
CA TYR A 46 0.18 2.04 -4.19
C TYR A 46 1.13 1.69 -3.05
N VAL A 47 0.79 2.15 -1.85
CA VAL A 47 1.46 1.82 -0.59
C VAL A 47 0.39 1.61 0.46
N ALA A 48 0.37 0.43 1.07
CA ALA A 48 -0.52 0.07 2.15
C ALA A 48 0.17 0.22 3.51
N GLY A 49 -0.55 0.83 4.44
CA GLY A 49 -0.18 0.87 5.86
C GLY A 49 -1.10 -0.04 6.65
N PHE A 50 -0.52 -0.90 7.46
CA PHE A 50 -1.22 -1.85 8.30
C PHE A 50 -1.02 -1.53 9.78
N GLU A 51 -2.00 -1.90 10.59
CA GLU A 51 -1.96 -1.73 12.04
C GLU A 51 -2.57 -2.95 12.71
N VAL A 52 -1.90 -3.45 13.76
CA VAL A 52 -2.43 -4.50 14.63
C VAL A 52 -2.98 -3.87 15.90
N ARG A 53 -4.30 -3.95 16.09
CA ARG A 53 -5.02 -3.46 17.28
C ARG A 53 -5.76 -4.61 17.94
N ASP A 54 -5.62 -4.78 19.25
CA ASP A 54 -6.26 -5.89 19.98
C ASP A 54 -6.02 -7.26 19.31
N ARG A 55 -4.79 -7.47 18.82
CA ARG A 55 -4.36 -8.64 18.03
C ARG A 55 -5.08 -8.84 16.69
N ARG A 56 -5.80 -7.85 16.16
CA ARG A 56 -6.43 -7.91 14.83
C ARG A 56 -5.71 -7.03 13.83
N LEU A 57 -5.55 -7.52 12.61
CA LEU A 57 -4.95 -6.80 11.50
C LEU A 57 -5.97 -5.86 10.84
N TYR A 58 -5.56 -4.62 10.63
CA TYR A 58 -6.34 -3.60 9.94
C TYR A 58 -5.51 -2.95 8.84
N LEU A 59 -6.15 -2.61 7.73
CA LEU A 59 -5.64 -1.58 6.82
C LEU A 59 -5.88 -0.22 7.48
N SER A 60 -4.80 0.50 7.79
CA SER A 60 -4.84 1.80 8.46
C SER A 60 -4.79 2.95 7.45
N SER A 61 -3.99 2.81 6.39
CA SER A 61 -3.86 3.79 5.33
C SER A 61 -3.60 3.14 3.97
N LEU A 62 -3.98 3.83 2.90
CA LEU A 62 -3.66 3.45 1.53
C LEU A 62 -3.30 4.71 0.75
N SER A 63 -2.09 4.78 0.22
CA SER A 63 -1.69 5.81 -0.75
C SER A 63 -1.75 5.18 -2.13
N VAL A 64 -2.49 5.76 -3.06
CA VAL A 64 -2.60 5.27 -4.44
C VAL A 64 -2.18 6.36 -5.41
N GLY A 65 -1.42 5.95 -6.42
CA GLY A 65 -1.14 6.78 -7.56
C GLY A 65 -2.43 7.05 -8.35
N TRP A 66 -2.80 8.31 -8.45
CA TRP A 66 -3.95 8.79 -9.19
C TRP A 66 -3.59 10.01 -10.06
N ALA A 67 -3.24 9.75 -11.32
CA ALA A 67 -2.93 10.79 -12.32
C ALA A 67 -3.95 10.78 -13.46
N PRO A 68 -5.16 11.33 -13.26
CA PRO A 68 -6.07 11.51 -14.38
C PRO A 68 -5.44 12.50 -15.37
N PRO A 69 -5.57 12.29 -16.70
CA PRO A 69 -5.11 13.23 -17.72
C PRO A 69 -5.70 14.61 -17.44
N LYS A 70 -4.82 15.59 -17.21
CA LYS A 70 -5.20 16.99 -17.04
C LYS A 70 -5.34 17.64 -18.40
N ARG A 71 -6.45 18.34 -18.64
CA ARG A 71 -6.56 19.26 -19.77
C ARG A 71 -5.47 20.33 -19.68
N ILE A 72 -4.83 20.63 -20.82
CA ILE A 72 -4.00 21.82 -20.93
C ILE A 72 -4.95 23.03 -20.89
N THR A 73 -4.93 23.78 -19.80
CA THR A 73 -5.72 25.02 -19.68
C THR A 73 -5.19 26.08 -20.66
N GLY A 74 -6.07 26.69 -21.45
CA GLY A 74 -5.73 27.80 -22.36
C GLY A 74 -5.60 27.43 -23.84
N ARG A 75 -5.97 26.21 -24.24
CA ARG A 75 -6.12 25.82 -25.65
C ARG A 75 -7.52 25.26 -25.85
N ASP A 76 -8.29 25.83 -26.77
CA ASP A 76 -9.54 25.20 -27.19
C ASP A 76 -9.21 23.83 -27.80
N PRO A 77 -9.98 22.77 -27.48
CA PRO A 77 -9.78 21.46 -28.09
C PRO A 77 -9.84 21.60 -29.61
N ALA A 78 -8.97 20.89 -30.32
CA ALA A 78 -9.17 20.73 -31.75
C ALA A 78 -10.52 20.02 -31.95
N GLU A 79 -11.35 20.51 -32.86
CA GLU A 79 -12.70 19.98 -33.16
C GLU A 79 -12.70 18.47 -33.52
N ASN A 80 -11.51 17.92 -33.81
CA ASN A 80 -11.23 16.51 -34.02
C ASN A 80 -9.95 16.09 -33.26
N ASP A 81 -9.95 16.18 -31.93
CA ASP A 81 -8.85 15.62 -31.13
C ASP A 81 -8.87 14.08 -31.24
N PRO A 82 -7.87 13.46 -31.92
CA PRO A 82 -7.81 12.00 -32.06
C PRO A 82 -7.65 11.27 -30.72
N LEU A 83 -7.34 11.97 -29.63
CA LEU A 83 -7.22 11.42 -28.28
C LEU A 83 -8.55 11.39 -27.51
N GLY A 84 -9.62 12.00 -28.02
CA GLY A 84 -10.95 11.91 -27.40
C GLY A 84 -11.03 12.49 -25.98
N LEU A 85 -10.16 13.43 -25.62
CA LEU A 85 -10.08 14.04 -24.27
C LEU A 85 -11.33 14.85 -23.88
N ASP A 86 -12.29 15.01 -24.81
CA ASP A 86 -13.62 15.57 -24.55
C ASP A 86 -14.54 14.62 -23.78
N GLN A 87 -14.26 13.31 -23.80
CA GLN A 87 -15.09 12.29 -23.14
C GLN A 87 -14.47 11.73 -21.85
N TYR A 88 -13.25 12.16 -21.49
CA TYR A 88 -12.58 11.65 -20.30
C TYR A 88 -13.18 12.28 -19.04
N GLN A 89 -14.04 11.52 -18.35
CA GLN A 89 -14.42 11.81 -16.97
C GLN A 89 -13.45 11.08 -16.06
N PRO A 90 -12.70 11.77 -15.19
CA PRO A 90 -11.83 11.09 -14.23
C PRO A 90 -12.70 10.19 -13.36
N GLN A 91 -12.44 8.88 -13.41
CA GLN A 91 -13.14 7.92 -12.56
C GLN A 91 -12.91 8.33 -11.11
N THR A 92 -13.99 8.58 -10.38
CA THR A 92 -13.84 8.93 -8.97
C THR A 92 -13.44 7.67 -8.22
N LEU A 93 -12.35 7.74 -7.46
CA LEU A 93 -11.92 6.63 -6.63
C LEU A 93 -13.02 6.30 -5.60
N PRO A 94 -13.38 5.02 -5.41
CA PRO A 94 -14.40 4.62 -4.45
C PRO A 94 -13.94 4.88 -3.01
N GLU A 95 -14.91 4.98 -2.10
CA GLU A 95 -14.62 4.97 -0.67
C GLU A 95 -14.13 3.59 -0.25
N LEU A 96 -13.10 3.56 0.60
CA LEU A 96 -12.59 2.33 1.19
C LEU A 96 -13.06 2.27 2.64
N ASN A 97 -13.93 1.30 2.97
CA ASN A 97 -14.53 1.18 4.29
C ASN A 97 -15.23 2.49 4.78
N GLY A 98 -15.92 3.18 3.87
CA GLY A 98 -16.59 4.46 4.16
C GLY A 98 -15.64 5.67 4.29
N VAL A 99 -14.35 5.48 3.98
CA VAL A 99 -13.35 6.56 3.95
C VAL A 99 -13.13 7.01 2.52
N ALA A 100 -13.45 8.28 2.25
CA ALA A 100 -13.15 8.93 0.99
C ALA A 100 -11.65 9.28 0.88
N PRO A 101 -11.03 9.12 -0.30
CA PRO A 101 -9.64 9.49 -0.50
C PRO A 101 -9.47 11.01 -0.54
N LYS A 102 -8.32 11.49 -0.06
CA LYS A 102 -7.95 12.91 -0.11
C LYS A 102 -6.74 13.10 -1.01
N PRO A 103 -6.71 14.15 -1.85
CA PRO A 103 -5.52 14.46 -2.63
C PRO A 103 -4.37 14.82 -1.70
N ILE A 104 -3.19 14.25 -1.98
CA ILE A 104 -1.93 14.66 -1.37
C ILE A 104 -1.02 15.26 -2.45
N SER A 105 0.18 15.71 -2.07
CA SER A 105 1.12 16.31 -3.02
C SER A 105 1.43 15.38 -4.20
N GLY A 106 1.52 15.96 -5.39
CA GLY A 106 1.76 15.22 -6.63
C GLY A 106 0.46 14.66 -7.22
N SER A 107 0.55 13.47 -7.78
CA SER A 107 -0.57 12.75 -8.38
C SER A 107 -1.01 11.59 -7.48
N TYR A 108 -0.96 11.73 -6.16
CA TYR A 108 -1.34 10.67 -5.22
C TYR A 108 -2.63 11.02 -4.47
N MET A 109 -3.41 10.00 -4.16
CA MET A 109 -4.60 10.06 -3.33
C MET A 109 -4.37 9.20 -2.10
N LEU A 110 -4.73 9.71 -0.93
CA LEU A 110 -4.48 9.08 0.36
C LEU A 110 -5.80 8.79 1.08
N TYR A 111 -5.98 7.53 1.45
CA TYR A 111 -6.94 7.08 2.43
C TYR A 111 -6.24 7.04 3.80
N THR A 112 -6.78 7.77 4.78
CA THR A 112 -6.24 7.84 6.15
C THR A 112 -7.28 7.44 7.16
N GLY A 113 -6.91 6.60 8.12
CA GLY A 113 -7.83 6.10 9.14
C GLY A 113 -8.88 5.15 8.56
N VAL A 114 -8.49 4.32 7.59
CA VAL A 114 -9.38 3.37 6.91
C VAL A 114 -9.99 2.39 7.93
N GLY A 115 -9.15 1.86 8.82
CA GLY A 115 -9.58 0.99 9.92
C GLY A 115 -10.32 -0.26 9.44
N MET A 116 -10.05 -0.73 8.23
CA MET A 116 -10.74 -1.87 7.63
C MET A 116 -10.12 -3.16 8.18
N PRO A 117 -10.90 -4.02 8.86
CA PRO A 117 -10.39 -5.31 9.32
C PRO A 117 -10.04 -6.19 8.11
N LEU A 118 -8.92 -6.90 8.21
CA LEU A 118 -8.47 -7.83 7.17
C LEU A 118 -8.55 -9.25 7.71
N ASP A 119 -9.21 -10.15 6.98
CA ASP A 119 -9.28 -11.58 7.32
C ASP A 119 -8.03 -12.35 6.82
N TYR A 120 -6.85 -11.73 6.97
CA TYR A 120 -5.59 -12.24 6.46
C TYR A 120 -5.15 -13.51 7.20
N THR A 121 -4.70 -14.52 6.44
CA THR A 121 -4.08 -15.73 6.98
C THR A 121 -2.75 -15.93 6.26
N GLY A 122 -1.65 -15.84 7.00
CA GLY A 122 -0.32 -15.82 6.41
C GLY A 122 0.73 -15.23 7.33
N ARG A 123 1.85 -14.82 6.73
CA ARG A 123 3.04 -14.33 7.43
C ARG A 123 3.49 -13.00 6.84
N LEU A 124 3.83 -12.08 7.73
CA LEU A 124 4.45 -10.81 7.39
C LEU A 124 5.81 -10.71 8.04
N ILE A 125 6.81 -10.29 7.28
CA ILE A 125 8.16 -10.04 7.79
C ILE A 125 8.37 -8.53 7.77
N GLY A 126 8.57 -7.96 8.95
CA GLY A 126 8.92 -6.57 9.16
C GLY A 126 10.38 -6.39 9.56
N SER A 127 11.02 -5.33 9.09
CA SER A 127 12.32 -4.87 9.57
C SER A 127 12.15 -3.69 10.53
N GLY A 128 12.90 -3.70 11.64
CA GLY A 128 12.97 -2.61 12.61
C GLY A 128 14.10 -1.63 12.30
N ASP A 129 13.87 -0.35 12.58
CA ASP A 129 14.79 0.80 12.60
C ASP A 129 15.62 1.15 11.34
N TYR A 130 15.90 0.25 10.38
CA TYR A 130 16.57 0.60 9.12
C TYR A 130 16.15 -0.29 7.92
N PRO A 131 15.83 0.32 6.74
CA PRO A 131 15.44 -0.40 5.51
C PRO A 131 16.50 -1.37 4.98
N ASP A 132 17.78 -1.12 5.29
CA ASP A 132 18.92 -1.85 4.74
C ASP A 132 19.58 -2.83 5.73
N SER A 133 19.10 -2.93 6.98
CA SER A 133 19.64 -3.89 7.95
C SER A 133 18.69 -5.06 8.13
N LEU A 134 19.15 -6.28 7.81
CA LEU A 134 18.44 -7.52 8.16
C LEU A 134 18.61 -7.89 9.65
N GLU A 135 18.97 -6.93 10.51
CA GLU A 135 19.07 -7.12 11.95
C GLU A 135 17.71 -6.79 12.58
N GLY A 136 17.21 -7.65 13.48
CA GLY A 136 15.94 -7.42 14.16
C GLY A 136 14.70 -7.64 13.28
N LEU A 137 14.74 -8.61 12.36
CA LEU A 137 13.56 -9.01 11.59
C LEU A 137 12.52 -9.63 12.50
N MET A 138 11.27 -9.20 12.31
CA MET A 138 10.12 -9.71 13.06
C MET A 138 9.17 -10.38 12.09
N GLU A 139 8.81 -11.62 12.37
CA GLU A 139 7.73 -12.32 11.68
C GLU A 139 6.46 -12.26 12.49
N PHE A 140 5.37 -11.87 11.82
CA PHE A 140 4.03 -11.79 12.36
C PHE A 140 3.15 -12.83 11.68
N VAL A 141 2.63 -13.78 12.45
CA VAL A 141 1.80 -14.86 11.94
C VAL A 141 0.34 -14.56 12.23
N PHE A 142 -0.49 -14.59 11.19
CA PHE A 142 -1.91 -14.29 11.28
C PHE A 142 -2.77 -15.49 10.87
N GLU A 143 -3.91 -15.63 11.55
CA GLU A 143 -4.98 -16.56 11.19
C GLU A 143 -6.32 -15.82 11.24
N SER A 144 -7.02 -15.76 10.11
CA SER A 144 -8.30 -15.04 9.95
C SER A 144 -8.27 -13.62 10.53
N GLY A 145 -7.19 -12.89 10.23
CA GLY A 145 -6.97 -11.52 10.69
C GLY A 145 -6.45 -11.38 12.10
N VAL A 146 -6.27 -12.48 12.85
CA VAL A 146 -5.80 -12.47 14.23
C VAL A 146 -4.32 -12.77 14.29
N LEU A 147 -3.53 -11.88 14.90
CA LEU A 147 -2.14 -12.12 15.23
C LEU A 147 -2.06 -13.23 16.27
N ILE A 148 -1.56 -14.39 15.86
CA ILE A 148 -1.43 -15.57 16.71
C ILE A 148 -0.02 -15.69 17.31
N GLU A 149 1.01 -15.26 16.58
CA GLU A 149 2.41 -15.42 16.96
C GLU A 149 3.28 -14.26 16.45
N VAL A 150 4.34 -13.96 17.20
CA VAL A 150 5.38 -13.00 16.86
C VAL A 150 6.73 -13.67 17.08
N ILE A 151 7.55 -13.75 16.04
CA ILE A 151 8.82 -14.48 16.06
C ILE A 151 9.94 -13.51 15.67
N GLU A 152 10.94 -13.39 16.54
CA GLU A 152 12.19 -12.69 16.19
C GLU A 152 13.03 -13.61 15.30
N ARG A 153 13.34 -13.15 14.08
CA ARG A 153 14.15 -13.86 13.10
C ARG A 153 15.58 -13.36 13.20
N SER A 154 16.49 -14.23 13.65
CA SER A 154 17.93 -14.00 13.47
C SER A 154 18.33 -14.31 12.02
N GLN A 155 19.31 -13.57 11.48
CA GLN A 155 19.76 -13.66 10.07
C GLN A 155 20.05 -15.09 9.57
N ASP A 156 20.43 -16.01 10.46
CA ASP A 156 20.77 -17.39 10.13
C ASP A 156 19.62 -18.19 9.47
N ALA A 157 18.36 -17.74 9.60
CA ALA A 157 17.19 -18.47 9.11
C ALA A 157 16.81 -18.20 7.63
N LEU A 158 17.37 -17.17 6.99
CA LEU A 158 17.04 -16.80 5.60
C LEU A 158 18.06 -17.32 4.56
N GLY A 159 19.15 -17.93 5.01
CA GLY A 159 20.23 -18.44 4.17
C GLY A 159 20.27 -19.96 4.09
N ASN A 160 19.29 -20.60 3.46
CA ASN A 160 19.45 -21.97 2.93
C ASN A 160 18.48 -22.21 1.78
N SER A 161 18.84 -21.68 0.62
CA SER A 161 18.36 -22.14 -0.68
C SER A 161 19.54 -22.06 -1.63
N SER A 162 20.41 -23.06 -1.53
CA SER A 162 21.48 -23.35 -2.50
C SER A 162 20.91 -23.91 -3.79
#